data_AF-S0J3E3-F1
#
_entry.id   AF-S0J3E3-F1
#
_cell.length_a   1.000
_cell.length_b   1.000
_cell.length_c   1.000
_cell.angle_alpha   90.00
_cell.angle_beta   90.00
_cell.angle_gamma   90.00
#
_symmetry.space_group_name_H-M   'P 1'
#
loop_
_entity.id
_entity.type
_entity.pdbx_description
1 polymer ?
#
loop_
_entity_poly.entity_id
_entity_poly.type
_entity_poly.pdbx_seq_one_letter_code
_entity_poly.pdbx_strand_id
1 'polypeptide(L)'
;MTQAELRRPYKISDLIEMAAKDYWAVNKDGMESGHQCPDTGIYDLYIYTENFQDAVFEDLICYLEEPPEVTEEDEEIFPEFVVKEGLKFLYSGENFESVIEVAFDQKPRPSVKEFIDSLNYYRQYDAFLEF
;
A
#
# COMPACT_ATOMS: atom_id res chain seq x y z
N MET A 1 -16.51 -2.72 -3.23
CA MET A 1 -15.22 -2.95 -3.90
C MET A 1 -14.84 -4.42 -3.79
N THR A 2 -13.81 -4.85 -4.52
CA THR A 2 -13.21 -6.18 -4.32
C THR A 2 -12.33 -6.11 -3.09
N GLN A 3 -12.46 -7.07 -2.17
CA GLN A 3 -11.62 -7.19 -0.98
C GLN A 3 -10.27 -7.81 -1.38
N ALA A 4 -9.20 -7.33 -0.75
CA ALA A 4 -7.87 -7.89 -0.92
C ALA A 4 -7.76 -9.25 -0.21
N GLU A 5 -6.98 -10.15 -0.78
CA GLU A 5 -6.80 -11.50 -0.26
C GLU A 5 -5.36 -11.70 0.18
N LEU A 6 -5.17 -12.31 1.36
CA LEU A 6 -3.85 -12.64 1.87
C LEU A 6 -3.15 -13.67 0.98
N ARG A 7 -1.81 -13.58 0.92
CA ARG A 7 -0.91 -14.61 0.34
C ARG A 7 -1.10 -14.88 -1.15
N ARG A 8 -1.86 -14.03 -1.85
CA ARG A 8 -1.97 -14.05 -3.31
C ARG A 8 -0.95 -13.10 -3.94
N PRO A 9 -0.42 -13.43 -5.13
CA PRO A 9 0.40 -12.50 -5.89
C PRO A 9 -0.48 -11.43 -6.53
N TYR A 10 -0.11 -10.17 -6.32
CA TYR A 10 -0.66 -8.99 -7.00
C TYR A 10 0.47 -8.28 -7.74
N LYS A 11 0.18 -7.59 -8.84
CA LYS A 11 1.06 -6.49 -9.25
C LYS A 11 0.81 -5.30 -8.33
N ILE A 12 1.82 -4.48 -8.08
CA ILE A 12 1.60 -3.22 -7.35
C ILE A 12 0.57 -2.34 -8.06
N SER A 13 0.52 -2.38 -9.40
CA SER A 13 -0.52 -1.70 -10.19
C SER A 13 -1.94 -2.14 -9.83
N ASP A 14 -2.12 -3.43 -9.51
CA ASP A 14 -3.42 -3.98 -9.12
C ASP A 14 -3.82 -3.44 -7.74
N LEU A 15 -2.87 -3.38 -6.80
CA LEU A 15 -3.11 -2.80 -5.47
C LEU A 15 -3.40 -1.31 -5.54
N ILE A 16 -2.69 -0.57 -6.41
CA ILE A 16 -2.95 0.85 -6.68
C ILE A 16 -4.36 1.01 -7.25
N GLU A 17 -4.75 0.19 -8.24
CA GLU A 17 -6.10 0.26 -8.80
C GLU A 17 -7.14 -0.03 -7.72
N MET A 18 -6.93 -1.01 -6.85
CA MET A 18 -7.85 -1.32 -5.76
C MET A 18 -8.04 -0.15 -4.79
N ALA A 19 -6.95 0.50 -4.36
CA ALA A 19 -6.99 1.66 -3.46
C ALA A 19 -7.45 2.96 -4.15
N ALA A 20 -7.30 3.09 -5.47
CA ALA A 20 -7.68 4.29 -6.20
C ALA A 20 -9.10 4.22 -6.80
N LYS A 21 -9.63 3.01 -6.99
CA LYS A 21 -10.89 2.79 -7.69
C LYS A 21 -12.07 3.33 -6.89
N ASP A 22 -12.90 4.14 -7.54
CA ASP A 22 -14.08 4.75 -6.93
C ASP A 22 -13.76 5.71 -5.76
N TYR A 23 -12.51 6.18 -5.63
CA TYR A 23 -12.07 7.15 -4.60
C TYR A 23 -13.03 8.33 -4.44
N TRP A 24 -13.40 8.98 -5.55
CA TRP A 24 -14.34 10.11 -5.50
C TRP A 24 -15.80 9.71 -5.24
N ALA A 25 -16.17 8.44 -5.47
CA ALA A 25 -17.50 7.95 -5.14
C ALA A 25 -17.66 7.72 -3.64
N VAL A 26 -16.60 7.25 -2.97
CA VAL A 26 -16.58 7.09 -1.50
C VAL A 26 -16.41 8.42 -0.77
N ASN A 27 -15.74 9.41 -1.38
CA ASN A 27 -15.53 10.75 -0.82
C ASN A 27 -16.46 11.85 -1.38
N LYS A 28 -17.64 11.48 -1.90
CA LYS A 28 -18.56 12.40 -2.61
C LYS A 28 -19.07 13.58 -1.76
N ASP A 29 -19.14 13.39 -0.44
CA ASP A 29 -19.69 14.37 0.51
C ASP A 29 -18.58 15.21 1.18
N GLY A 30 -17.32 15.03 0.76
CA GLY A 30 -16.15 15.70 1.32
C GLY A 30 -15.16 14.72 1.97
N MET A 31 -13.96 15.22 2.25
CA MET A 31 -12.84 14.52 2.91
C MET A 31 -12.96 14.68 4.43
N GLU A 32 -14.02 14.11 5.03
CA GLU A 32 -14.27 14.22 6.48
C GLU A 32 -13.77 13.02 7.31
N SER A 33 -13.29 11.94 6.66
CA SER A 33 -12.74 10.74 7.30
C SER A 33 -11.20 10.72 7.29
N GLY A 34 -10.62 10.04 8.29
CA GLY A 34 -9.17 9.84 8.39
C GLY A 34 -8.60 8.77 7.44
N HIS A 35 -9.47 8.06 6.72
CA HIS A 35 -9.13 7.10 5.69
C HIS A 35 -10.11 7.31 4.53
N GLN A 36 -9.57 7.61 3.34
CA GLN A 36 -10.31 8.09 2.18
C GLN A 36 -10.27 7.11 1.00
N CYS A 37 -9.30 6.22 1.00
CA CYS A 37 -9.30 5.11 0.07
C CYS A 37 -10.53 4.19 0.30
N PRO A 38 -10.97 3.46 -0.74
CA PRO A 38 -12.00 2.46 -0.60
C PRO A 38 -11.57 1.36 0.37
N ASP A 39 -12.50 0.93 1.22
CA ASP A 39 -12.30 -0.21 2.10
C ASP A 39 -12.12 -1.50 1.27
N THR A 40 -10.86 -1.86 1.07
CA THR A 40 -10.39 -3.08 0.40
C THR A 40 -9.66 -4.01 1.37
N GLY A 41 -9.53 -3.61 2.64
CA GLY A 41 -8.72 -4.30 3.64
C GLY A 41 -7.21 -4.12 3.50
N ILE A 42 -6.69 -3.39 2.49
CA ILE A 42 -5.24 -3.19 2.32
C ILE A 42 -4.65 -2.41 3.50
N TYR A 43 -5.34 -1.39 4.00
CA TYR A 43 -4.91 -0.52 5.10
C TYR A 43 -4.39 -1.28 6.32
N ASP A 44 -5.09 -2.37 6.70
CA ASP A 44 -4.79 -3.18 7.88
C ASP A 44 -3.67 -4.22 7.65
N LEU A 45 -3.14 -4.33 6.44
CA LEU A 45 -2.19 -5.37 6.03
C LEU A 45 -0.82 -4.79 5.69
N TYR A 46 0.18 -5.65 5.58
CA TYR A 46 1.52 -5.31 5.13
C TYR A 46 1.75 -5.84 3.71
N ILE A 47 2.48 -5.05 2.90
CA ILE A 47 2.84 -5.37 1.53
C ILE A 47 4.28 -5.89 1.51
N TYR A 48 4.46 -7.09 0.98
CA TYR A 48 5.74 -7.78 0.88
C TYR A 48 6.10 -8.10 -0.57
N THR A 49 7.39 -8.34 -0.82
CA THR A 49 7.96 -8.72 -2.13
C THR A 49 8.96 -9.88 -1.95
N GLU A 50 9.26 -10.64 -3.01
CA GLU A 50 10.21 -11.77 -2.90
C GLU A 50 11.64 -11.33 -2.55
N ASN A 51 12.04 -10.15 -3.01
CA ASN A 51 13.38 -9.60 -2.81
C ASN A 51 13.27 -8.15 -2.34
N PHE A 52 14.29 -7.65 -1.65
CA PHE A 52 14.35 -6.24 -1.30
C PHE A 52 14.32 -5.40 -2.59
N GLN A 53 13.45 -4.40 -2.62
CA GLN A 53 13.29 -3.49 -3.75
C GLN A 53 13.83 -2.12 -3.40
N ASP A 54 14.75 -1.59 -4.19
CA ASP A 54 15.15 -0.17 -4.11
C ASP A 54 14.07 0.75 -4.70
N ALA A 55 13.32 0.24 -5.68
CA ALA A 55 12.27 0.97 -6.37
C ALA A 55 11.07 0.08 -6.74
N VAL A 56 9.90 0.71 -6.77
CA VAL A 56 8.61 0.18 -7.22
C VAL A 56 8.46 0.44 -8.72
N PHE A 57 7.95 -0.55 -9.44
CA PHE A 57 7.58 -0.45 -10.86
C PHE A 57 6.26 -1.21 -11.09
N GLU A 58 5.54 -0.89 -12.17
CA GLU A 58 4.14 -1.30 -12.39
C GLU A 58 3.88 -2.80 -12.22
N ASP A 59 4.75 -3.64 -12.78
CA ASP A 59 4.62 -5.10 -12.76
C ASP A 59 5.28 -5.77 -11.53
N LEU A 60 5.73 -5.00 -10.52
CA LEU A 60 6.33 -5.55 -9.31
C LEU A 60 5.33 -6.46 -8.59
N ILE A 61 5.72 -7.71 -8.35
CA ILE A 61 4.87 -8.69 -7.66
C ILE A 61 4.94 -8.48 -6.15
N CYS A 62 3.76 -8.33 -5.55
CA CYS A 62 3.53 -8.08 -4.15
C CYS A 62 2.63 -9.16 -3.53
N TYR A 63 2.77 -9.34 -2.22
CA TYR A 63 1.95 -10.21 -1.39
C TYR A 63 1.43 -9.44 -0.19
N LEU A 64 0.17 -9.66 0.18
CA LEU A 64 -0.42 -9.10 1.38
C LEU A 64 -0.41 -10.13 2.51
N GLU A 65 -0.06 -9.70 3.71
CA GLU A 65 -0.13 -10.49 4.92
C GLU A 65 -0.40 -9.58 6.12
N GLU A 66 -0.91 -10.18 7.21
CA GLU A 66 -1.02 -9.51 8.51
C GLU A 66 0.29 -8.83 8.95
N PRO A 67 0.21 -7.75 9.74
CA PRO A 67 1.38 -7.16 10.38
C PRO A 67 2.07 -8.17 11.33
N PRO A 68 3.38 -7.99 11.61
CA PRO A 68 4.04 -8.80 12.63
C PRO A 68 3.39 -8.58 14.00
N GLU A 69 3.31 -9.64 14.79
CA GLU A 69 2.93 -9.52 16.19
C GLU A 69 4.12 -8.94 16.97
N VAL A 70 3.87 -7.95 17.84
CA VAL A 70 4.89 -7.38 18.72
C VAL A 70 4.73 -8.00 20.11
N THR A 71 5.78 -8.63 20.61
CA THR A 71 5.76 -9.25 21.95
C THR A 71 5.88 -8.20 23.06
N GLU A 72 5.69 -8.61 24.31
CA GLU A 72 5.93 -7.75 25.48
C GLU A 72 7.41 -7.30 25.61
N GLU A 73 8.33 -7.95 24.89
CA GLU A 73 9.76 -7.63 24.86
C GLU A 73 10.16 -6.79 23.63
N ASP A 74 9.19 -6.17 22.95
CA ASP A 74 9.36 -5.38 21.73
C ASP A 74 9.98 -6.16 20.55
N GLU A 75 9.83 -7.50 20.54
CA GLU A 75 10.26 -8.35 19.42
C GLU A 75 9.16 -8.51 18.38
N GLU A 76 9.50 -8.33 17.10
CA GLU A 76 8.59 -8.56 15.97
C GLU A 76 8.58 -10.03 15.53
N ILE A 77 7.42 -10.67 15.62
CA ILE A 77 7.17 -12.02 15.12
C ILE A 77 6.42 -11.92 13.80
N PHE A 78 7.15 -12.14 12.70
CA PHE A 78 6.57 -12.14 11.37
C PHE A 78 5.68 -13.37 11.12
N PRO A 79 4.61 -13.22 10.31
CA PRO A 79 3.77 -14.34 9.89
C PRO A 79 4.56 -15.48 9.25
N GLU A 80 4.15 -16.73 9.50
CA GLU A 80 4.86 -17.93 9.03
C GLU A 80 5.08 -17.93 7.51
N PHE A 81 4.09 -17.46 6.74
CA PHE A 81 4.19 -17.35 5.28
C PHE A 81 5.33 -16.44 4.83
N VAL A 82 5.47 -15.26 5.45
CA VAL A 82 6.53 -14.28 5.16
C VAL A 82 7.91 -14.90 5.43
N VAL A 83 8.06 -15.57 6.58
CA VAL A 83 9.32 -16.21 6.98
C VAL A 83 9.67 -17.37 6.04
N LYS A 84 8.70 -18.23 5.75
CA LYS A 84 8.90 -19.44 4.93
C LYS A 84 9.26 -19.11 3.48
N GLU A 85 8.57 -18.16 2.88
CA GLU A 85 8.81 -17.74 1.50
C GLU A 85 9.95 -16.71 1.39
N GLY A 86 10.51 -16.26 2.52
CA GLY A 86 11.66 -15.36 2.56
C GLY A 86 11.35 -13.92 2.15
N LEU A 87 10.08 -13.52 2.20
CA LEU A 87 9.61 -12.23 1.70
C LEU A 87 10.21 -11.04 2.45
N LYS A 88 10.26 -9.90 1.77
CA LYS A 88 10.81 -8.62 2.25
C LYS A 88 9.72 -7.57 2.29
N PHE A 89 9.62 -6.91 3.44
CA PHE A 89 8.68 -5.81 3.65
C PHE A 89 8.90 -4.67 2.64
N LEU A 90 7.81 -4.16 2.09
CA LEU A 90 7.79 -3.05 1.15
C LEU A 90 7.13 -1.82 1.77
N TYR A 91 5.87 -1.93 2.21
CA TYR A 91 5.10 -0.88 2.88
C TYR A 91 4.11 -1.50 3.89
N SER A 92 3.75 -0.75 4.93
CA SER A 92 2.48 -0.98 5.62
C SER A 92 1.34 -0.52 4.71
N GLY A 93 0.15 -1.10 4.88
CA GLY A 93 -1.06 -0.70 4.17
C GLY A 93 -1.39 0.77 4.42
N GLU A 94 -1.30 1.19 5.68
CA GLU A 94 -1.43 2.61 6.07
C GLU A 94 -0.51 3.55 5.27
N ASN A 95 0.80 3.24 5.19
CA ASN A 95 1.73 4.08 4.44
C ASN A 95 1.43 4.06 2.94
N PHE A 96 1.12 2.88 2.40
CA PHE A 96 0.75 2.72 1.00
C PHE A 96 -0.47 3.58 0.66
N GLU A 97 -1.55 3.46 1.41
CA GLU A 97 -2.78 4.19 1.15
C GLU A 97 -2.65 5.69 1.42
N SER A 98 -1.89 6.11 2.45
CA SER A 98 -1.57 7.53 2.69
C SER A 98 -0.89 8.19 1.49
N VAL A 99 0.02 7.47 0.81
CA VAL A 99 0.66 7.99 -0.41
C VAL A 99 -0.34 8.13 -1.56
N ILE A 100 -1.30 7.22 -1.68
CA ILE A 100 -2.38 7.30 -2.67
C ILE A 100 -3.29 8.50 -2.39
N GLU A 101 -3.70 8.69 -1.13
CA GLU A 101 -4.54 9.80 -0.68
C GLU A 101 -3.90 11.15 -0.96
N VAL A 102 -2.63 11.34 -0.56
CA VAL A 102 -1.89 12.59 -0.79
C VAL A 102 -1.74 12.89 -2.28
N ALA A 103 -1.71 11.86 -3.14
CA ALA A 103 -1.73 12.08 -4.57
C ALA A 103 -3.08 12.56 -5.10
N PHE A 104 -4.18 12.08 -4.53
CA PHE A 104 -5.52 12.59 -4.85
C PHE A 104 -5.77 14.01 -4.35
N ASP A 105 -5.21 14.38 -3.21
CA ASP A 105 -5.30 15.75 -2.66
C ASP A 105 -4.72 16.80 -3.61
N GLN A 106 -3.63 16.44 -4.29
CA GLN A 106 -2.92 17.33 -5.20
C GLN A 106 -3.47 17.27 -6.63
N LYS A 107 -3.94 16.09 -7.07
CA LYS A 107 -4.43 15.90 -8.44
C LYS A 107 -5.69 15.03 -8.46
N PRO A 108 -6.82 15.49 -9.06
CA PRO A 108 -8.08 14.73 -9.06
C PRO A 108 -8.04 13.37 -9.79
N ARG A 109 -7.09 13.18 -10.70
CA ARG A 109 -6.92 11.95 -11.50
C ARG A 109 -5.43 11.64 -11.69
N PRO A 110 -4.73 11.17 -10.65
CA PRO A 110 -3.35 10.72 -10.80
C PRO A 110 -3.33 9.46 -11.68
N SER A 111 -2.30 9.35 -12.51
CA SER A 111 -2.02 8.16 -13.28
C SER A 111 -1.33 7.10 -12.41
N VAL A 112 -1.37 5.83 -12.84
CA VAL A 112 -0.61 4.74 -12.19
C VAL A 112 0.87 5.10 -12.06
N LYS A 113 1.46 5.74 -13.08
CA LYS A 113 2.84 6.22 -13.01
C LYS A 113 3.05 7.26 -11.90
N GLU A 114 2.15 8.22 -11.75
CA GLU A 114 2.25 9.24 -10.70
C GLU A 114 2.14 8.62 -9.30
N PHE A 115 1.27 7.61 -9.11
CA PHE A 115 1.24 6.85 -7.86
C PHE A 115 2.57 6.10 -7.61
N ILE A 116 3.15 5.48 -8.63
CA ILE A 116 4.45 4.80 -8.53
C ILE A 116 5.57 5.80 -8.21
N ASP A 117 5.57 6.98 -8.83
CA ASP A 117 6.55 8.04 -8.54
C ASP A 117 6.42 8.50 -7.08
N SER A 118 5.19 8.69 -6.57
CA SER A 118 4.93 9.05 -5.17
C SER A 118 5.37 7.94 -4.19
N LEU A 119 5.09 6.67 -4.49
CA LEU A 119 5.50 5.52 -3.67
C LEU A 119 7.04 5.42 -3.60
N ASN A 120 7.70 5.58 -4.74
CA ASN A 120 9.17 5.60 -4.82
C ASN A 120 9.77 6.76 -4.03
N TYR A 121 9.20 7.95 -4.16
CA TYR A 121 9.64 9.13 -3.42
C TYR A 121 9.49 8.91 -1.91
N TYR A 122 8.33 8.41 -1.47
CA TYR A 122 8.08 8.09 -0.06
C TYR A 122 9.07 7.05 0.46
N ARG A 123 9.33 5.98 -0.29
CA ARG A 123 10.32 4.97 0.10
C ARG A 123 11.74 5.50 0.25
N GLN A 124 12.12 6.47 -0.60
CA GLN A 124 13.46 7.04 -0.59
C GLN A 124 13.66 8.09 0.50
N TYR A 125 12.63 8.89 0.78
CA TYR A 125 12.75 10.11 1.58
C TYR A 125 11.92 10.12 2.87
N ASP A 126 11.08 9.09 3.09
CA ASP A 126 10.09 9.06 4.17
C ASP A 126 9.24 10.35 4.21
N ALA A 127 8.85 10.80 3.01
CA ALA A 127 8.18 12.07 2.79
C ALA A 127 7.24 11.96 1.59
N PHE A 128 6.17 12.75 1.58
CA PHE A 128 5.25 12.79 0.44
C PHE A 128 5.84 13.59 -0.71
N LEU A 129 5.61 13.10 -1.93
CA LEU A 129 5.95 13.82 -3.15
C LEU A 129 4.95 14.97 -3.36
N GLU A 130 5.48 16.15 -3.69
CA GLU A 130 4.69 17.32 -4.10
C GLU A 130 4.77 17.49 -5.63
N PHE A 131 3.63 17.67 -6.31
CA PHE A 131 3.52 17.85 -7.78
C PHE A 131 2.96 19.21 -8.19
#